data_AF-A0A6L4YHS7-F1
#
_entry.id   AF-A0A6L4YHS7-F1
#
_cell.length_a   1.000
_cell.length_b   1.000
_cell.length_c   1.000
_cell.angle_alpha   90.00
_cell.angle_beta   90.00
_cell.angle_gamma   90.00
#
_symmetry.space_group_name_H-M   'P 1'
#
loop_
_entity.id
_entity.type
_entity.pdbx_description
1 polymer ?
#
loop_
_entity_poly.entity_id
_entity_poly.type
_entity_poly.pdbx_seq_one_letter_code
_entity_poly.pdbx_strand_id
1 'polypeptide(L)'
;MKYMLIAIAALSAGLCLAADAGNDAAKVYQMDLFSIISLALAIAALVLSIFMGWLSWEFYKKSTDASEKTQQAVTKIEAAVLGVQSDITEIVRRAVGYWTDGGTSEEVADQNAALTQKVEELSAQIQTISGTTTNKQELEAKLAELVQLQKDQISNLSSSILDAKAKAFFPSIDKGPVVQLTQSSHINTDSEKTGELAIEVLRPSKIATATGKFTPPFTSLPSLSVELVSGPASDLSEITVTSGVGKTFDFNVHLKGRTGLLASGTYVVKYTARAQVTPQNA
;
A
#
# COMPACT_ATOMS: atom_id res chain seq x y z
N MET A 1 -8.53 -17.85 51.63
CA MET A 1 -9.93 -17.68 52.10
C MET A 1 -10.16 -18.53 53.37
N LYS A 2 -9.51 -18.16 54.49
CA LYS A 2 -9.58 -18.91 55.77
C LYS A 2 -9.39 -18.06 57.03
N TYR A 3 -9.32 -16.73 56.91
CA TYR A 3 -9.05 -15.82 58.04
C TYR A 3 -10.10 -14.70 58.22
N MET A 4 -11.26 -14.82 57.57
CA MET A 4 -12.31 -13.79 57.61
C MET A 4 -13.55 -14.30 58.38
N LEU A 5 -13.35 -14.90 59.55
CA LEU A 5 -14.46 -15.46 60.35
C LEU A 5 -14.33 -15.25 61.87
N ILE A 6 -13.35 -14.47 62.34
CA ILE A 6 -13.11 -14.30 63.79
C ILE A 6 -13.53 -12.92 64.34
N ALA A 7 -13.96 -11.96 63.49
CA ALA A 7 -14.20 -10.59 63.94
C ALA A 7 -15.68 -10.19 64.19
N ILE A 8 -16.65 -11.11 64.17
CA ILE A 8 -18.09 -10.81 64.39
C ILE A 8 -18.66 -11.60 65.58
N ALA A 9 -17.95 -11.63 66.71
CA ALA A 9 -18.40 -12.32 67.92
C ALA A 9 -18.31 -11.49 69.22
N ALA A 10 -18.15 -10.17 69.12
CA ALA A 10 -17.98 -9.29 70.29
C ALA A 10 -19.06 -8.21 70.45
N LEU A 11 -20.24 -8.36 69.83
CA LEU A 11 -21.30 -7.35 69.85
C LEU A 11 -22.66 -7.85 70.37
N SER A 12 -22.69 -9.00 71.05
CA SER A 12 -23.92 -9.57 71.61
C SER A 12 -23.70 -10.14 73.02
N ALA A 13 -23.28 -9.30 73.96
CA ALA A 13 -23.32 -9.62 75.39
C ALA A 13 -23.58 -8.34 76.17
N GLY A 14 -24.82 -8.15 76.62
CA GLY A 14 -25.18 -7.01 77.49
C GLY A 14 -26.63 -6.55 77.42
N LEU A 15 -27.60 -7.45 77.22
CA LEU A 15 -28.99 -7.17 77.58
C LEU A 15 -29.46 -8.28 78.53
N CYS A 16 -30.17 -7.87 79.59
CA CYS A 16 -30.71 -8.64 80.72
C CYS A 16 -29.79 -8.81 81.94
N LEU A 17 -30.03 -8.02 82.99
CA LEU A 17 -30.71 -8.50 84.21
C LEU A 17 -30.91 -7.38 85.24
N ALA A 18 -32.04 -7.46 85.92
CA ALA A 18 -32.60 -6.53 86.89
C ALA A 18 -32.02 -6.70 88.30
N ALA A 19 -32.21 -5.67 89.14
CA ALA A 19 -32.41 -5.65 90.61
C ALA A 19 -31.96 -4.25 91.09
N ASP A 20 -32.85 -3.38 91.56
CA ASP A 20 -33.35 -3.28 92.94
C ASP A 20 -32.26 -2.97 93.99
N ALA A 21 -32.66 -2.20 94.99
CA ALA A 21 -31.94 -1.72 96.17
C ALA A 21 -31.13 -0.42 96.01
N GLY A 22 -31.54 0.58 96.77
CA GLY A 22 -30.84 1.84 96.93
C GLY A 22 -29.57 1.75 97.77
N ASN A 23 -28.88 2.88 97.78
CA ASN A 23 -27.82 3.27 98.69
C ASN A 23 -26.42 2.68 98.41
N ASP A 24 -25.67 3.32 97.51
CA ASP A 24 -24.40 3.97 97.84
C ASP A 24 -23.81 4.67 96.60
N ALA A 25 -23.15 5.81 96.81
CA ALA A 25 -22.70 6.72 95.77
C ALA A 25 -21.64 6.12 94.82
N ALA A 26 -22.08 5.66 93.64
CA ALA A 26 -21.20 5.42 92.50
C ALA A 26 -21.14 6.68 91.63
N LYS A 27 -19.93 7.18 91.33
CA LYS A 27 -19.73 8.23 90.31
C LYS A 27 -20.22 7.70 88.96
N VAL A 28 -21.46 8.03 88.61
CA VAL A 28 -22.04 7.73 87.31
C VAL A 28 -21.36 8.63 86.28
N TYR A 29 -20.43 8.09 85.50
CA TYR A 29 -19.95 8.74 84.28
C TYR A 29 -21.09 8.70 83.26
N GLN A 30 -21.90 9.75 83.18
CA GLN A 30 -22.78 9.96 82.03
C GLN A 30 -21.89 10.26 80.81
N MET A 31 -21.60 9.25 80.00
CA MET A 31 -21.05 9.50 78.67
C MET A 31 -22.14 10.16 77.81
N ASP A 32 -21.84 11.34 77.29
CA ASP A 32 -22.71 12.07 76.37
C ASP A 32 -23.03 11.19 75.14
N LEU A 33 -24.30 11.16 74.73
CA LEU A 33 -24.78 10.38 73.59
C LEU A 33 -24.00 10.69 72.30
N PHE A 34 -23.58 11.94 72.14
CA PHE A 34 -22.72 12.37 71.02
C PHE A 34 -21.33 11.71 71.03
N SER A 35 -20.79 11.40 72.21
CA SER A 35 -19.49 10.71 72.34
C SER A 35 -19.59 9.26 71.87
N ILE A 36 -20.68 8.57 72.19
CA ILE A 36 -20.90 7.18 71.76
C ILE A 36 -21.10 7.12 70.23
N ILE A 37 -21.89 8.05 69.67
CA ILE A 37 -22.14 8.10 68.22
C ILE A 37 -20.86 8.45 67.45
N SER A 38 -20.08 9.42 67.92
CA SER A 38 -18.81 9.77 67.27
C SER A 38 -17.77 8.66 67.38
N LEU A 39 -17.70 7.94 68.50
CA LEU A 39 -16.87 6.75 68.64
C LEU A 39 -17.30 5.63 67.68
N ALA A 40 -18.61 5.36 67.56
CA ALA A 40 -19.13 4.36 66.63
C ALA A 40 -18.82 4.73 65.18
N LEU A 41 -18.97 6.01 64.81
CA LEU A 41 -18.65 6.51 63.48
C LEU A 41 -17.14 6.41 63.18
N ALA A 42 -16.28 6.70 64.18
CA ALA A 42 -14.84 6.56 64.05
C ALA A 42 -14.42 5.09 63.83
N ILE A 43 -15.04 4.15 64.54
CA ILE A 43 -14.81 2.72 64.34
C ILE A 43 -15.27 2.29 62.93
N ALA A 44 -16.44 2.75 62.48
CA ALA A 44 -16.94 2.45 61.14
C ALA A 44 -16.01 3.01 60.03
N ALA A 45 -15.51 4.24 60.20
CA ALA A 45 -14.55 4.84 59.30
C ALA A 45 -13.22 4.08 59.26
N LEU A 46 -12.74 3.60 60.42
CA LEU A 46 -11.54 2.78 60.51
C LEU A 46 -11.71 1.45 59.77
N VAL A 47 -12.86 0.78 59.94
CA VAL A 47 -13.16 -0.47 59.22
C VAL A 47 -13.21 -0.25 57.71
N LEU A 48 -13.84 0.83 57.24
CA LEU A 48 -13.88 1.17 55.81
C LEU A 48 -12.48 1.47 55.26
N SER A 49 -11.63 2.15 56.02
CA SER A 49 -10.24 2.44 55.62
C SER A 49 -9.43 1.15 55.44
N ILE A 50 -9.51 0.21 56.39
CA ILE A 50 -8.86 -1.10 56.29
C ILE A 50 -9.39 -1.88 55.07
N PHE A 51 -10.71 -1.86 54.86
CA PHE A 51 -11.33 -2.53 53.73
C PHE A 51 -10.89 -1.96 52.38
N MET A 52 -10.81 -0.64 52.25
CA MET A 52 -10.30 0.02 51.05
C MET A 52 -8.81 -0.28 50.81
N GLY A 53 -8.00 -0.30 51.87
CA GLY A 53 -6.60 -0.72 51.78
C GLY A 53 -6.46 -2.15 51.27
N TRP A 54 -7.31 -3.06 51.75
CA TRP A 54 -7.34 -4.44 51.29
C TRP A 54 -7.77 -4.58 49.82
N LEU A 55 -8.81 -3.87 49.39
CA LEU A 55 -9.22 -3.86 47.98
C LEU A 55 -8.11 -3.31 47.08
N SER A 56 -7.47 -2.21 47.47
CA SER A 56 -6.35 -1.62 46.73
C SER A 56 -5.22 -2.63 46.53
N TRP A 57 -4.88 -3.39 47.58
CA TRP A 57 -3.87 -4.45 47.50
C TRP A 57 -4.27 -5.59 46.56
N GLU A 58 -5.52 -6.05 46.63
CA GLU A 58 -6.01 -7.13 45.77
C GLU A 58 -6.05 -6.71 44.29
N PHE A 59 -6.47 -5.47 44.02
CA PHE A 59 -6.43 -4.91 42.67
C PHE A 59 -5.01 -4.70 42.16
N TYR A 60 -4.09 -4.25 43.03
CA TYR A 60 -2.68 -4.12 42.69
C TYR A 60 -2.10 -5.48 42.27
N LYS A 61 -2.30 -6.52 43.09
CA LYS A 61 -1.82 -7.87 42.78
C LYS A 61 -2.41 -8.42 41.48
N LYS A 62 -3.71 -8.22 41.26
CA LYS A 62 -4.37 -8.66 40.01
C LYS A 62 -3.86 -7.89 38.79
N SER A 63 -3.53 -6.61 38.96
CA SER A 63 -2.97 -5.76 37.90
C SER A 63 -1.53 -6.15 37.57
N THR A 64 -0.70 -6.43 38.58
CA THR A 64 0.68 -6.91 38.35
C THR A 64 0.68 -8.26 37.65
N ASP A 65 -0.16 -9.21 38.07
CA ASP A 65 -0.28 -10.52 37.41
C ASP A 65 -0.76 -10.40 35.94
N ALA A 66 -1.67 -9.46 35.66
CA ALA A 66 -2.13 -9.19 34.30
C ALA A 66 -1.04 -8.53 33.45
N SER A 67 -0.26 -7.62 34.03
CA SER A 67 0.88 -6.97 33.39
C SER A 67 1.97 -7.98 33.03
N GLU A 68 2.36 -8.85 33.97
CA GLU A 68 3.36 -9.89 33.75
C GLU A 68 2.93 -10.87 32.64
N LYS A 69 1.67 -11.31 32.65
CA LYS A 69 1.12 -12.17 31.57
C LYS A 69 1.17 -11.47 30.21
N THR A 70 0.93 -10.16 30.18
CA THR A 70 1.00 -9.36 28.95
C THR A 70 2.44 -9.27 28.46
N GLN A 71 3.40 -8.97 29.34
CA GLN A 71 4.82 -8.94 28.99
C GLN A 71 5.34 -10.32 28.52
N GLN A 72 4.88 -11.41 29.13
CA GLN A 72 5.21 -12.76 28.70
C GLN A 72 4.61 -13.10 27.32
N ALA A 73 3.41 -12.60 27.01
CA ALA A 73 2.82 -12.75 25.68
C ALA A 73 3.60 -11.95 24.63
N VAL A 74 3.96 -10.70 24.95
CA VAL A 74 4.76 -9.83 24.06
C VAL A 74 6.11 -10.47 23.75
N THR A 75 6.85 -10.92 24.75
CA THR A 75 8.15 -11.59 24.54
C THR A 75 8.04 -12.88 23.72
N LYS A 76 6.98 -13.68 23.88
CA LYS A 76 6.71 -14.84 23.02
C LYS A 76 6.42 -14.43 21.57
N ILE A 77 5.66 -13.35 21.37
CA ILE A 77 5.38 -12.82 20.04
C ILE A 77 6.67 -12.30 19.40
N GLU A 78 7.49 -11.54 20.12
CA GLU A 78 8.79 -11.06 19.63
C GLU A 78 9.72 -12.21 19.23
N ALA A 79 9.80 -13.27 20.05
CA ALA A 79 10.58 -14.46 19.72
C ALA A 79 10.04 -15.19 18.47
N ALA A 80 8.71 -15.29 18.33
CA ALA A 80 8.09 -15.89 17.15
C ALA A 80 8.34 -15.05 15.89
N VAL A 81 8.27 -13.72 16.00
CA VAL A 81 8.55 -12.80 14.89
C VAL A 81 10.00 -12.91 14.45
N LEU A 82 10.95 -12.97 15.39
CA LEU A 82 12.37 -13.20 15.08
C LEU A 82 12.59 -14.55 14.38
N GLY A 83 11.89 -15.60 14.81
CA GLY A 83 11.89 -16.91 14.14
C GLY A 83 11.39 -16.82 12.70
N VAL A 84 10.23 -16.19 12.48
CA VAL A 84 9.66 -15.98 11.14
C VAL A 84 10.59 -15.14 10.26
N GLN A 85 11.24 -14.10 10.79
CA GLN A 85 12.21 -13.30 10.03
C GLN A 85 13.43 -14.13 9.61
N SER A 86 13.93 -15.01 10.48
CA SER A 86 15.01 -15.95 10.18
C SER A 86 14.59 -16.92 9.06
N ASP A 87 13.41 -17.53 9.19
CA ASP A 87 12.88 -18.48 8.20
C ASP A 87 12.67 -17.80 6.84
N ILE A 88 12.11 -16.59 6.82
CA ILE A 88 11.97 -15.79 5.60
C ILE A 88 13.35 -15.51 4.99
N THR A 89 14.34 -15.12 5.80
CA THR A 89 15.69 -14.83 5.32
C THR A 89 16.34 -16.08 4.73
N GLU A 90 16.17 -17.26 5.35
CA GLU A 90 16.68 -18.52 4.82
C GLU A 90 15.97 -18.89 3.51
N ILE A 91 14.64 -18.79 3.45
CA ILE A 91 13.86 -19.09 2.24
C ILE A 91 14.24 -18.13 1.11
N VAL A 92 14.36 -16.83 1.39
CA VAL A 92 14.79 -15.83 0.42
C VAL A 92 16.22 -16.12 -0.04
N ARG A 93 17.15 -16.43 0.86
CA ARG A 93 18.53 -16.76 0.49
C ARG A 93 18.62 -18.06 -0.31
N ARG A 94 17.82 -19.07 0.02
CA ARG A 94 17.73 -20.34 -0.72
C ARG A 94 17.08 -20.12 -2.09
N ALA A 95 16.01 -19.33 -2.18
CA ALA A 95 15.34 -19.01 -3.44
C ALA A 95 16.20 -18.14 -4.35
N VAL A 96 16.87 -17.12 -3.80
CA VAL A 96 17.88 -16.32 -4.51
C VAL A 96 19.06 -17.20 -4.89
N GLY A 97 19.50 -18.10 -4.01
CA GLY A 97 20.53 -19.10 -4.29
C GLY A 97 20.16 -20.00 -5.48
N TYR A 98 18.97 -20.58 -5.49
CA TYR A 98 18.43 -21.32 -6.64
C TYR A 98 18.15 -20.46 -7.86
N TRP A 99 18.11 -19.13 -7.74
CA TRP A 99 17.95 -18.23 -8.88
C TRP A 99 19.31 -17.75 -9.42
N THR A 100 20.32 -17.64 -8.56
CA THR A 100 21.71 -17.39 -8.94
C THR A 100 22.41 -18.66 -9.44
N ASP A 101 22.06 -19.84 -8.90
CA ASP A 101 22.60 -21.15 -9.33
C ASP A 101 21.66 -21.90 -10.30
N GLY A 102 20.34 -21.69 -10.24
CA GLY A 102 19.36 -22.43 -11.03
C GLY A 102 18.97 -21.70 -12.31
N GLY A 103 19.77 -21.97 -13.33
CA GLY A 103 19.70 -21.38 -14.66
C GLY A 103 20.99 -20.63 -14.91
N THR A 104 22.11 -21.35 -14.86
CA THR A 104 23.41 -20.78 -15.22
C THR A 104 23.24 -20.03 -16.53
N SER A 105 23.73 -18.81 -16.57
CA SER A 105 23.92 -18.09 -17.83
C SER A 105 24.65 -18.97 -18.85
N GLU A 106 25.41 -19.98 -18.43
CA GLU A 106 25.97 -21.04 -19.27
C GLU A 106 24.93 -21.95 -19.93
N GLU A 107 23.87 -22.43 -19.29
CA GLU A 107 22.96 -23.40 -19.93
C GLU A 107 22.01 -22.72 -20.95
N VAL A 108 21.61 -21.47 -20.67
CA VAL A 108 20.86 -20.64 -21.62
C VAL A 108 21.79 -20.05 -22.68
N ALA A 109 23.04 -19.69 -22.35
CA ALA A 109 24.04 -19.32 -23.37
C ALA A 109 24.43 -20.51 -24.23
N ASP A 110 24.54 -21.72 -23.69
CA ASP A 110 24.86 -22.95 -24.43
C ASP A 110 23.69 -23.36 -25.31
N GLN A 111 22.44 -23.25 -24.83
CA GLN A 111 21.27 -23.47 -25.69
C GLN A 111 21.16 -22.40 -26.78
N ASN A 112 21.43 -21.12 -26.49
CA ASN A 112 21.46 -20.06 -27.50
C ASN A 112 22.64 -20.19 -28.46
N ALA A 113 23.82 -20.62 -27.98
CA ALA A 113 25.00 -20.88 -28.80
C ALA A 113 24.77 -22.10 -29.70
N ALA A 114 24.19 -23.17 -29.17
CA ALA A 114 23.81 -24.36 -29.94
C ALA A 114 22.73 -24.06 -30.98
N LEU A 115 21.76 -23.20 -30.67
CA LEU A 115 20.77 -22.72 -31.64
C LEU A 115 21.41 -21.85 -32.73
N THR A 116 22.32 -20.95 -32.35
CA THR A 116 23.07 -20.11 -33.32
C THR A 116 23.94 -20.96 -34.23
N GLN A 117 24.62 -21.97 -33.66
CA GLN A 117 25.44 -22.91 -34.42
C GLN A 117 24.59 -23.74 -35.40
N LYS A 118 23.40 -24.18 -35.00
CA LYS A 118 22.47 -24.86 -35.92
C LYS A 118 21.95 -23.95 -37.03
N VAL A 119 21.67 -22.67 -36.73
CA VAL A 119 21.29 -21.68 -37.76
C VAL A 119 22.41 -21.49 -38.78
N GLU A 120 23.66 -21.42 -38.31
CA GLU A 120 24.83 -21.26 -39.17
C GLU A 120 25.14 -22.53 -39.98
N GLU A 121 24.94 -23.71 -39.39
CA GLU A 121 25.06 -24.99 -40.07
C GLU A 121 23.99 -25.18 -41.15
N LEU A 122 22.72 -24.83 -40.87
CA LEU A 122 21.66 -24.84 -41.88
C LEU A 122 21.95 -23.84 -43.00
N SER A 123 22.49 -22.66 -42.68
CA SER A 123 22.93 -21.68 -43.67
C SER A 123 24.00 -22.26 -44.61
N ALA A 124 25.02 -22.92 -44.07
CA ALA A 124 26.09 -23.56 -44.85
C ALA A 124 25.59 -24.75 -45.69
N GLN A 125 24.67 -25.57 -45.16
CA GLN A 125 24.04 -26.66 -45.91
C GLN A 125 23.19 -26.14 -47.07
N ILE A 126 22.48 -25.03 -46.89
CA ILE A 126 21.71 -24.40 -47.97
C ILE A 126 22.64 -23.77 -49.02
N GLN A 127 23.79 -23.22 -48.61
CA GLN A 127 24.76 -22.63 -49.52
C GLN A 127 25.43 -23.68 -50.43
N THR A 128 25.67 -24.88 -49.90
CA THR A 128 26.16 -26.04 -50.67
C THR A 128 25.10 -26.61 -51.61
N ILE A 129 23.82 -26.64 -51.20
CA ILE A 129 22.69 -27.04 -52.05
C ILE A 129 22.39 -25.99 -53.16
N SER A 130 22.60 -24.71 -52.87
CA SER A 130 22.37 -23.58 -53.79
C SER A 130 23.44 -23.42 -54.87
N GLY A 131 24.40 -24.34 -54.97
CA GLY A 131 25.40 -24.41 -56.05
C GLY A 131 24.81 -24.64 -57.45
N THR A 132 23.49 -24.76 -57.58
CA THR A 132 22.81 -25.03 -58.84
C THR A 132 21.76 -23.93 -59.12
N THR A 133 22.12 -23.00 -60.01
CA THR A 133 21.23 -22.19 -60.88
C THR A 133 20.65 -20.86 -60.34
N THR A 134 21.17 -19.75 -60.92
CA THR A 134 20.57 -18.44 -61.28
C THR A 134 19.85 -17.56 -60.25
N ASN A 135 19.30 -18.07 -59.14
CA ASN A 135 18.56 -17.25 -58.15
C ASN A 135 19.34 -16.96 -56.86
N LYS A 136 20.64 -17.23 -56.86
CA LYS A 136 21.54 -17.20 -55.68
C LYS A 136 21.46 -15.89 -54.89
N GLN A 137 21.43 -14.75 -55.60
CA GLN A 137 21.49 -13.44 -54.98
C GLN A 137 20.15 -13.02 -54.32
N GLU A 138 19.02 -13.42 -54.90
CA GLU A 138 17.69 -13.18 -54.31
C GLU A 138 17.44 -14.13 -53.13
N LEU A 139 17.95 -15.37 -53.22
CA LEU A 139 17.85 -16.36 -52.15
C LEU A 139 18.71 -15.97 -50.94
N GLU A 140 19.94 -15.49 -51.16
CA GLU A 140 20.83 -14.99 -50.11
C GLU A 140 20.26 -13.74 -49.42
N ALA A 141 19.62 -12.83 -50.16
CA ALA A 141 18.96 -11.65 -49.58
C ALA A 141 17.75 -12.04 -48.70
N LYS A 142 16.89 -12.95 -49.17
CA LYS A 142 15.74 -13.44 -48.38
C LYS A 142 16.16 -14.28 -47.17
N LEU A 143 17.30 -14.96 -47.27
CA LEU A 143 17.88 -15.71 -46.15
C LEU A 143 18.41 -14.77 -45.06
N ALA A 144 19.16 -13.74 -45.45
CA ALA A 144 19.63 -12.73 -44.51
C ALA A 144 18.45 -12.05 -43.79
N GLU A 145 17.38 -11.75 -44.52
CA GLU A 145 16.14 -11.20 -43.97
C GLU A 145 15.48 -12.16 -42.97
N LEU A 146 15.35 -13.46 -43.29
CA LEU A 146 14.75 -14.46 -42.39
C LEU A 146 15.59 -14.70 -41.12
N VAL A 147 16.92 -14.72 -41.25
CA VAL A 147 17.83 -14.86 -40.10
C VAL A 147 17.77 -13.62 -39.21
N GLN A 148 17.68 -12.43 -39.80
CA GLN A 148 17.52 -11.19 -39.05
C GLN A 148 16.16 -11.14 -38.36
N LEU A 149 15.08 -11.55 -39.05
CA LEU A 149 13.74 -11.64 -38.49
C LEU A 149 13.66 -12.67 -37.36
N GLN A 150 14.29 -13.83 -37.49
CA GLN A 150 14.39 -14.81 -36.39
C GLN A 150 15.20 -14.26 -35.21
N LYS A 151 16.29 -13.55 -35.47
CA LYS A 151 17.11 -12.93 -34.42
C LYS A 151 16.32 -11.86 -33.66
N ASP A 152 15.54 -11.05 -34.37
CA ASP A 152 14.65 -10.03 -33.80
C ASP A 152 13.47 -10.69 -33.05
N GLN A 153 12.94 -11.80 -33.55
CA GLN A 153 11.94 -12.59 -32.84
C GLN A 153 12.51 -13.18 -31.55
N ILE A 154 13.75 -13.68 -31.55
CA ILE A 154 14.42 -14.21 -30.35
C ILE A 154 14.72 -13.10 -29.34
N SER A 155 15.14 -11.90 -29.79
CA SER A 155 15.33 -10.76 -28.87
C SER A 155 14.01 -10.27 -28.28
N ASN A 156 12.93 -10.26 -29.06
CA ASN A 156 11.60 -9.89 -28.60
C ASN A 156 10.99 -10.95 -27.66
N LEU A 157 11.17 -12.24 -27.95
CA LEU A 157 10.73 -13.31 -27.06
C LEU A 157 11.51 -13.29 -25.74
N SER A 158 12.84 -13.19 -25.78
CA SER A 158 13.65 -13.13 -24.57
C SER A 158 13.28 -11.95 -23.66
N SER A 159 13.09 -10.74 -24.23
CA SER A 159 12.62 -9.58 -23.47
C SER A 159 11.19 -9.74 -22.95
N SER A 160 10.28 -10.35 -23.73
CA SER A 160 8.91 -10.63 -23.27
C SER A 160 8.85 -11.68 -22.15
N ILE A 161 9.72 -12.69 -22.16
CA ILE A 161 9.83 -13.70 -21.10
C ILE A 161 10.42 -13.06 -19.85
N LEU A 162 11.41 -12.18 -19.98
CA LEU A 162 11.95 -11.40 -18.86
C LEU A 162 10.88 -10.50 -18.25
N ASP A 163 10.07 -9.80 -19.07
CA ASP A 163 9.02 -8.91 -18.57
C ASP A 163 7.84 -9.68 -17.96
N ALA A 164 7.49 -10.85 -18.51
CA ALA A 164 6.48 -11.75 -17.94
C ALA A 164 6.95 -12.38 -16.61
N LYS A 165 8.24 -12.77 -16.51
CA LYS A 165 8.84 -13.26 -15.26
C LYS A 165 8.94 -12.13 -14.22
N ALA A 166 9.36 -10.93 -14.60
CA ALA A 166 9.39 -9.76 -13.70
C ALA A 166 7.99 -9.42 -13.15
N LYS A 167 6.96 -9.53 -13.99
CA LYS A 167 5.55 -9.32 -13.62
C LYS A 167 5.00 -10.36 -12.63
N ALA A 168 5.58 -11.57 -12.60
CA ALA A 168 5.18 -12.63 -11.68
C ALA A 168 5.80 -12.47 -10.27
N PHE A 169 7.02 -11.92 -10.18
CA PHE A 169 7.73 -11.74 -8.90
C PHE A 169 7.49 -10.39 -8.23
N PHE A 170 7.19 -9.36 -9.02
CA PHE A 170 6.91 -8.03 -8.49
C PHE A 170 5.65 -7.47 -9.15
N PRO A 171 4.45 -7.77 -8.59
CA PRO A 171 3.20 -7.16 -9.07
C PRO A 171 3.23 -5.62 -8.99
N SER A 172 4.15 -5.09 -8.20
CA SER A 172 4.42 -3.67 -7.99
C SER A 172 5.93 -3.35 -8.03
N ILE A 173 6.67 -3.81 -9.05
CA ILE A 173 7.76 -2.96 -9.53
C ILE A 173 7.08 -1.67 -9.96
N ASP A 174 7.51 -0.56 -9.34
CA ASP A 174 7.20 0.80 -9.76
C ASP A 174 7.82 0.96 -11.16
N LYS A 175 7.17 0.36 -12.15
CA LYS A 175 7.51 0.50 -13.55
C LYS A 175 7.27 2.00 -13.75
N GLY A 176 8.35 2.75 -13.93
CA GLY A 176 8.36 4.21 -14.04
C GLY A 176 7.23 4.74 -14.94
N PRO A 177 7.01 6.06 -14.91
CA PRO A 177 5.75 6.69 -15.33
C PRO A 177 5.16 6.06 -16.59
N VAL A 178 3.89 5.66 -16.54
CA VAL A 178 3.18 5.08 -17.70
C VAL A 178 3.13 6.06 -18.87
N VAL A 179 3.24 7.35 -18.56
CA VAL A 179 3.13 8.47 -19.47
C VAL A 179 4.21 9.49 -19.16
N GLN A 180 4.94 9.93 -20.18
CA GLN A 180 5.76 11.15 -20.10
C GLN A 180 5.01 12.30 -20.77
N LEU A 181 5.08 13.49 -20.16
CA LEU A 181 4.27 14.63 -20.56
C LEU A 181 5.16 15.81 -20.96
N THR A 182 4.90 16.35 -22.15
CA THR A 182 5.44 17.65 -22.56
C THR A 182 4.29 18.59 -22.88
N GLN A 183 4.27 19.77 -22.27
CA GLN A 183 3.22 20.78 -22.48
C GLN A 183 3.82 21.99 -23.18
N SER A 184 3.18 22.42 -24.27
CA SER A 184 3.48 23.67 -24.98
C SER A 184 2.29 24.60 -24.85
N SER A 185 2.48 25.82 -24.34
CA SER A 185 1.45 26.85 -24.28
C SER A 185 1.59 27.83 -25.45
N HIS A 186 0.48 28.11 -26.12
CA HIS A 186 0.44 29.03 -27.27
C HIS A 186 -0.21 30.36 -26.91
N ILE A 187 -1.37 30.32 -26.25
CA ILE A 187 -2.09 31.52 -25.79
C ILE A 187 -2.18 31.43 -24.27
N ASN A 188 -1.79 32.50 -23.60
CA ASN A 188 -1.74 32.57 -22.16
C ASN A 188 -2.25 33.91 -21.66
N THR A 189 -3.57 34.07 -21.64
CA THR A 189 -4.24 35.25 -21.09
C THR A 189 -5.00 34.86 -19.82
N ASP A 190 -5.42 35.85 -19.04
CA ASP A 190 -6.19 35.60 -17.82
C ASP A 190 -7.55 34.95 -18.10
N SER A 191 -8.13 35.22 -19.27
CA SER A 191 -9.44 34.72 -19.69
C SER A 191 -9.38 33.42 -20.50
N GLU A 192 -8.30 33.19 -21.27
CA GLU A 192 -8.18 32.03 -22.15
C GLU A 192 -6.75 31.49 -22.19
N LYS A 193 -6.62 30.17 -22.06
CA LYS A 193 -5.34 29.46 -22.19
C LYS A 193 -5.48 28.33 -23.17
N THR A 194 -4.64 28.33 -24.20
CA THR A 194 -4.61 27.28 -25.22
C THR A 194 -3.22 26.74 -25.41
N GLY A 195 -3.11 25.46 -25.68
CA GLY A 195 -1.83 24.82 -25.93
C GLY A 195 -1.98 23.40 -26.44
N GLU A 196 -0.84 22.74 -26.54
CA GLU A 196 -0.73 21.36 -26.94
C GLU A 196 -0.08 20.55 -25.82
N LEU A 197 -0.54 19.31 -25.71
CA LEU A 197 -0.12 18.34 -24.71
C LEU A 197 0.37 17.11 -25.46
N ALA A 198 1.69 16.92 -25.49
CA ALA A 198 2.31 15.71 -26.02
C ALA A 198 2.41 14.67 -24.90
N ILE A 199 1.60 13.63 -25.03
CA ILE A 199 1.44 12.52 -24.09
C ILE A 199 2.16 11.31 -24.69
N GLU A 200 3.34 11.00 -24.19
CA GLU A 200 4.12 9.84 -24.62
C GLU A 200 3.72 8.62 -23.76
N VAL A 201 2.99 7.69 -24.35
CA VAL A 201 2.60 6.43 -23.71
C VAL A 201 3.74 5.45 -23.87
N LEU A 202 4.47 5.19 -22.78
CA LEU A 202 5.67 4.35 -22.81
C LEU A 202 5.34 2.85 -22.85
N ARG A 203 4.15 2.47 -22.38
CA ARG A 203 3.72 1.07 -22.29
C ARG A 203 2.24 0.90 -22.65
N PRO A 204 1.85 -0.17 -23.36
CA PRO A 204 0.46 -0.40 -23.72
C PRO A 204 -0.45 -0.44 -22.48
N SER A 205 -1.45 0.44 -22.44
CA SER A 205 -2.31 0.61 -21.27
C SER A 205 -3.75 0.90 -21.67
N LYS A 206 -4.71 0.48 -20.82
CA LYS A 206 -6.14 0.69 -21.10
C LYS A 206 -6.55 2.16 -20.95
N ILE A 207 -5.89 2.87 -20.04
CA ILE A 207 -6.12 4.27 -19.72
C ILE A 207 -4.75 4.91 -19.50
N ALA A 208 -4.50 6.03 -20.19
CA ALA A 208 -3.36 6.90 -19.97
C ALA A 208 -3.87 8.24 -19.47
N THR A 209 -3.37 8.71 -18.32
CA THR A 209 -3.76 10.00 -17.74
C THR A 209 -2.57 10.93 -17.76
N ALA A 210 -2.77 12.14 -18.25
CA ALA A 210 -1.81 13.22 -18.24
C ALA A 210 -2.37 14.42 -17.47
N THR A 211 -1.54 15.04 -16.64
CA THR A 211 -1.92 16.23 -15.86
C THR A 211 -1.20 17.45 -16.40
N GLY A 212 -1.94 18.34 -17.07
CA GLY A 212 -1.44 19.64 -17.49
C GLY A 212 -1.56 20.68 -16.38
N LYS A 213 -0.78 21.76 -16.50
CA LYS A 213 -0.80 22.88 -15.55
C LYS A 213 -1.15 24.19 -16.23
N PHE A 214 -1.94 25.02 -15.56
CA PHE A 214 -2.17 26.40 -15.95
C PHE A 214 -1.16 27.30 -15.24
N THR A 215 -0.28 27.93 -16.03
CA THR A 215 0.72 28.87 -15.52
C THR A 215 0.61 30.16 -16.32
N PRO A 216 0.10 31.27 -15.75
CA PRO A 216 -0.42 31.44 -14.39
C PRO A 216 -1.75 30.69 -14.13
N PRO A 217 -2.14 30.48 -12.86
CA PRO A 217 -3.43 29.85 -12.53
C PRO A 217 -4.62 30.77 -12.87
N PHE A 218 -5.80 30.18 -13.09
CA PHE A 218 -7.04 30.94 -13.25
C PHE A 218 -7.59 31.44 -11.90
N THR A 219 -8.38 32.51 -11.93
CA THR A 219 -9.08 33.05 -10.73
C THR A 219 -10.28 32.18 -10.33
N SER A 220 -10.98 31.63 -11.30
CA SER A 220 -12.14 30.74 -11.14
C SER A 220 -11.92 29.42 -11.89
N LEU A 221 -12.76 28.41 -11.64
CA LEU A 221 -12.66 27.13 -12.33
C LEU A 221 -12.95 27.33 -13.84
N PRO A 222 -11.97 27.07 -14.74
CA PRO A 222 -12.18 27.24 -16.17
C PRO A 222 -13.02 26.10 -16.75
N SER A 223 -13.71 26.38 -17.85
CA SER A 223 -14.26 25.34 -18.73
C SER A 223 -13.17 24.86 -19.69
N LEU A 224 -12.94 23.55 -19.76
CA LEU A 224 -11.88 22.93 -20.54
C LEU A 224 -12.45 22.09 -21.69
N SER A 225 -11.99 22.37 -22.91
CA SER A 225 -12.23 21.56 -24.09
C SER A 225 -10.91 20.95 -24.55
N VAL A 226 -10.92 19.67 -24.90
CA VAL A 226 -9.75 18.95 -25.43
C VAL A 226 -10.10 18.25 -26.73
N GLU A 227 -9.13 18.21 -27.64
CA GLU A 227 -9.26 17.56 -28.95
C GLU A 227 -7.99 16.78 -29.27
N LEU A 228 -8.14 15.55 -29.76
CA LEU A 228 -7.03 14.72 -30.19
C LEU A 228 -6.61 15.14 -31.60
N VAL A 229 -5.35 15.57 -31.74
CA VAL A 229 -4.80 16.04 -33.03
C VAL A 229 -4.07 14.90 -33.75
N SER A 230 -3.29 14.11 -33.01
CA SER A 230 -2.52 12.99 -33.59
C SER A 230 -2.21 11.91 -32.57
N GLY A 231 -1.87 10.72 -33.06
CA GLY A 231 -1.46 9.58 -32.25
C GLY A 231 -0.79 8.49 -33.10
N PRO A 232 -0.18 7.48 -32.46
CA PRO A 232 0.48 6.35 -33.14
C PRO A 232 -0.51 5.36 -33.78
N ALA A 233 -1.81 5.46 -33.49
CA ALA A 233 -2.83 4.59 -34.05
C ALA A 233 -3.25 5.08 -35.45
N SER A 234 -3.41 4.16 -36.39
CA SER A 234 -3.87 4.45 -37.76
C SER A 234 -5.29 5.02 -37.79
N ASP A 235 -6.11 4.69 -36.79
CA ASP A 235 -7.47 5.22 -36.61
C ASP A 235 -7.61 5.88 -35.24
N LEU A 236 -7.78 7.20 -35.24
CA LEU A 236 -7.95 8.00 -34.02
C LEU A 236 -9.36 7.84 -33.42
N SER A 237 -10.33 7.34 -34.19
CA SER A 237 -11.72 7.15 -33.73
C SER A 237 -11.88 6.04 -32.69
N GLU A 238 -10.88 5.15 -32.59
CA GLU A 238 -10.81 4.11 -31.56
C GLU A 238 -10.38 4.65 -30.20
N ILE A 239 -9.94 5.91 -30.12
CA ILE A 239 -9.44 6.54 -28.90
C ILE A 239 -10.46 7.57 -28.41
N THR A 240 -10.90 7.42 -27.17
CA THR A 240 -11.73 8.40 -26.48
C THR A 240 -10.85 9.28 -25.61
N VAL A 241 -10.96 10.59 -25.81
CA VAL A 241 -10.31 11.60 -24.98
C VAL A 241 -11.35 12.26 -24.09
N THR A 242 -11.11 12.26 -22.79
CA THR A 242 -11.90 13.02 -21.82
C THR A 242 -11.01 13.94 -21.01
N SER A 243 -11.58 15.02 -20.48
CA SER A 243 -10.85 15.95 -19.63
C SER A 243 -11.63 16.30 -18.38
N GLY A 244 -10.92 16.75 -17.36
CA GLY A 244 -11.50 17.24 -16.12
C GLY A 244 -10.62 18.30 -15.49
N VAL A 245 -11.25 19.34 -14.95
CA VAL A 245 -10.59 20.41 -14.20
C VAL A 245 -11.02 20.29 -12.75
N GLY A 246 -10.08 19.94 -11.88
CA GLY A 246 -10.34 19.82 -10.43
C GLY A 246 -10.04 21.11 -9.67
N LYS A 247 -8.99 21.84 -10.09
CA LYS A 247 -8.52 23.07 -9.45
C LYS A 247 -8.23 24.13 -10.51
N THR A 248 -7.99 25.36 -10.08
CA THR A 248 -7.75 26.49 -11.00
C THR A 248 -6.36 26.49 -11.66
N PHE A 249 -5.46 25.60 -11.22
CA PHE A 249 -4.07 25.54 -11.66
C PHE A 249 -3.70 24.25 -12.40
N ASP A 250 -4.55 23.22 -12.39
CA ASP A 250 -4.29 21.94 -13.03
C ASP A 250 -5.50 21.40 -13.78
N PHE A 251 -5.24 20.51 -14.72
CA PHE A 251 -6.26 19.76 -15.43
C PHE A 251 -5.76 18.38 -15.80
N ASN A 252 -6.68 17.43 -15.88
CA ASN A 252 -6.39 16.07 -16.29
C ASN A 252 -6.98 15.81 -17.66
N VAL A 253 -6.22 15.09 -18.48
CA VAL A 253 -6.63 14.54 -19.77
C VAL A 253 -6.48 13.02 -19.66
N HIS A 254 -7.55 12.31 -19.96
CA HIS A 254 -7.58 10.86 -19.98
C HIS A 254 -7.74 10.38 -21.41
N LEU A 255 -6.80 9.55 -21.86
CA LEU A 255 -6.89 8.79 -23.09
C LEU A 255 -7.38 7.37 -22.75
N LYS A 256 -8.32 6.86 -23.53
CA LYS A 256 -8.85 5.50 -23.36
C LYS A 256 -9.06 4.84 -24.71
N GLY A 257 -8.55 3.61 -24.87
CA GLY A 257 -8.89 2.78 -26.02
C GLY A 257 -10.32 2.24 -25.91
N ARG A 258 -11.09 2.31 -27.00
CA ARG A 258 -12.50 1.87 -27.04
C ARG A 258 -12.62 0.35 -27.07
N THR A 259 -11.77 -0.31 -27.85
CA THR A 259 -11.80 -1.75 -28.14
C THR A 259 -10.58 -2.50 -27.57
N GLY A 260 -9.53 -1.79 -27.13
CA GLY A 260 -8.27 -2.41 -26.72
C GLY A 260 -7.37 -1.54 -25.84
N LEU A 261 -6.10 -1.92 -25.75
CA LEU A 261 -5.06 -1.13 -25.10
C LEU A 261 -4.58 -0.01 -26.04
N LEU A 262 -4.24 1.15 -25.49
CA LEU A 262 -3.55 2.20 -26.22
C LEU A 262 -2.19 1.70 -26.67
N ALA A 263 -1.85 1.92 -27.93
CA ALA A 263 -0.51 1.65 -28.44
C ALA A 263 0.51 2.57 -27.78
N SER A 264 1.73 2.08 -27.58
CA SER A 264 2.84 2.92 -27.15
C SER A 264 3.19 3.93 -28.23
N GLY A 265 3.48 5.17 -27.83
CA GLY A 265 3.82 6.26 -28.73
C GLY A 265 3.26 7.60 -28.27
N THR A 266 3.47 8.63 -29.09
CA THR A 266 3.15 10.02 -28.75
C THR A 266 1.77 10.42 -29.25
N TYR A 267 0.90 10.82 -28.34
CA TYR A 267 -0.42 11.37 -28.62
C TYR A 267 -0.37 12.88 -28.39
N VAL A 268 -0.86 13.66 -29.36
CA VAL A 268 -0.91 15.13 -29.24
C VAL A 268 -2.35 15.56 -29.03
N VAL A 269 -2.61 16.21 -27.90
CA VAL A 269 -3.92 16.74 -27.54
C VAL A 269 -3.86 18.25 -27.48
N LYS A 270 -4.74 18.92 -28.22
CA LYS A 270 -4.93 20.36 -28.11
C LYS A 270 -5.93 20.66 -26.98
N TYR A 271 -5.58 21.60 -26.11
CA TYR A 271 -6.47 22.04 -25.04
C TYR A 271 -6.83 23.51 -25.19
N THR A 272 -8.07 23.84 -24.83
CA THR A 272 -8.58 25.21 -24.76
C THR A 272 -9.33 25.36 -23.43
N ALA A 273 -8.81 26.21 -22.56
CA ALA A 273 -9.40 26.51 -21.26
C ALA A 273 -9.88 27.97 -21.24
N ARG A 274 -11.14 28.19 -20.85
CA ARG A 274 -11.75 29.52 -20.75
C ARG A 274 -12.26 29.76 -19.35
N ALA A 275 -11.96 30.94 -18.79
CA ALA A 275 -12.53 31.36 -17.52
C ALA A 275 -14.06 31.42 -17.64
N GLN A 276 -14.78 30.81 -16.69
CA GLN A 276 -16.22 30.96 -16.68
C GLN A 276 -16.58 32.37 -16.23
N VAL A 277 -17.29 33.10 -17.10
CA VAL A 277 -17.96 34.33 -16.72
C VAL A 277 -19.17 33.92 -15.92
N THR A 278 -19.10 34.04 -14.59
CA THR A 278 -20.28 33.91 -13.75
C THR A 278 -21.30 34.93 -14.25
N PRO A 279 -22.49 34.52 -14.73
CA PRO A 279 -23.53 35.50 -14.98
C PRO A 279 -23.85 36.14 -13.64
N GLN A 280 -23.54 37.44 -13.51
CA GLN A 280 -24.10 38.25 -12.43
C GLN A 280 -25.62 38.14 -12.56
N ASN A 281 -26.26 37.49 -11.58
CA ASN A 281 -27.71 37.48 -11.48
C ASN A 281 -28.19 38.94 -11.53
N ALA A 282 -28.95 39.26 -12.58
CA ALA A 282 -29.73 40.48 -12.71
C ALA A 282 -30.94 40.44 -11.77
#